data_AF-A0A4C1Z9Y5-F1
#
_entry.id   AF-A0A4C1Z9Y5-F1
#
_cell.length_a   1.000
_cell.length_b   1.000
_cell.length_c   1.000
_cell.angle_alpha   90.00
_cell.angle_beta   90.00
_cell.angle_gamma   90.00
#
_symmetry.space_group_name_H-M   'P 1'
#
loop_
_entity.id
_entity.type
_entity.pdbx_description
1 polymer ?
#
loop_
_entity_poly.entity_id
_entity_poly.type
_entity_poly.pdbx_seq_one_letter_code
_entity_poly.pdbx_strand_id
1 'polypeptide(L)'
;MLEARDFVIYTDHKPLYHAFKTHKDKCSRRQYRHLDFISQFSMDIRHISGRNNVVADTLSKTEQLDNVLDFVKLSNAQESDSELKQILKDGSALQLQKI
;
A
#
# COMPACT_ATOMS: atom_id res chain seq x y z
N MET A 1 -12.64 1.26 -10.52
CA MET A 1 -12.00 1.03 -11.83
C MET A 1 -11.20 2.28 -12.18
N LEU A 2 -9.89 2.15 -12.39
CA LEU A 2 -8.97 3.27 -12.71
C LEU A 2 -8.86 3.55 -14.21
N GLU A 3 -9.47 2.70 -15.04
CA GLU A 3 -9.48 2.84 -16.49
C GLU A 3 -10.11 4.17 -16.92
N ALA A 4 -9.52 4.79 -17.94
CA ALA A 4 -9.94 6.08 -18.52
C ALA A 4 -9.97 7.27 -17.54
N ARG A 5 -9.20 7.21 -16.44
CA ARG A 5 -9.02 8.34 -15.52
C ARG A 5 -7.56 8.76 -15.51
N ASP A 6 -7.35 10.07 -15.52
CA ASP A 6 -6.03 10.62 -15.26
C ASP A 6 -5.72 10.50 -13.77
N PHE A 7 -4.61 9.85 -13.46
CA PHE A 7 -4.12 9.73 -12.09
C PHE A 7 -2.60 9.76 -12.05
N VAL A 8 -2.08 10.11 -10.86
CA VAL A 8 -0.66 10.21 -10.58
C VAL A 8 -0.23 9.01 -9.74
N ILE A 9 0.89 8.40 -10.11
CA ILE A 9 1.52 7.32 -9.34
C ILE A 9 2.60 7.95 -8.46
N TYR A 10 2.41 7.92 -7.15
CA TYR A 10 3.44 8.27 -6.19
C TYR A 10 4.23 7.03 -5.77
N THR A 11 5.55 7.12 -5.78
CA THR A 11 6.44 6.01 -5.39
C THR A 11 7.72 6.55 -4.77
N ASP A 12 8.31 5.81 -3.84
CA ASP A 12 9.67 6.06 -3.35
C ASP A 12 10.75 5.37 -4.20
N HIS A 13 10.35 4.66 -5.26
CA HIS A 13 11.27 3.96 -6.15
C HIS A 13 11.88 4.90 -7.19
N LYS A 14 12.94 5.60 -6.77
CA LYS A 14 13.69 6.57 -7.59
C LYS A 14 14.12 6.03 -8.98
N PRO A 15 14.59 4.78 -9.14
CA PRO A 15 14.92 4.25 -10.46
C PRO A 15 13.73 4.15 -11.41
N LEU A 16 12.51 3.92 -10.90
CA LEU A 16 11.30 3.82 -11.74
C LEU A 16 10.91 5.20 -12.26
N TYR A 17 10.96 6.22 -11.40
CA TYR A 17 10.77 7.61 -11.80
C TYR A 17 11.76 8.02 -12.91
N HIS A 18 13.04 7.66 -12.77
CA HIS A 18 14.03 7.95 -13.80
C HIS A 18 13.82 7.12 -15.07
N ALA A 19 13.35 5.87 -14.98
CA ALA A 19 13.09 5.02 -16.14
C ALA A 19 12.03 5.61 -17.09
N PHE A 20 11.03 6.29 -16.55
CA PHE A 20 10.01 6.99 -17.35
C PHE A 20 10.47 8.36 -17.88
N LYS A 21 11.52 8.95 -17.32
CA LYS A 21 12.12 10.21 -17.79
C LYS A 21 13.29 10.03 -18.76
N THR A 22 13.89 8.84 -18.82
CA THR A 22 15.10 8.58 -19.60
C THR A 22 14.76 7.86 -20.92
N HIS A 23 15.58 8.03 -21.96
CA HIS A 23 15.41 7.32 -23.23
C HIS A 23 15.42 5.79 -23.05
N LYS A 24 14.48 5.10 -23.73
CA LYS A 24 14.19 3.66 -23.60
C LYS A 24 15.35 2.75 -24.03
N ASP A 25 16.36 3.28 -24.71
CA ASP A 25 17.48 2.52 -25.29
C ASP A 25 18.39 1.85 -24.27
N LYS A 26 18.28 2.20 -22.99
CA LYS A 26 19.09 1.63 -21.89
C LYS A 26 18.37 0.54 -21.08
N CYS A 27 17.12 0.18 -21.42
CA CYS A 27 16.35 -0.81 -20.68
C CYS A 27 16.55 -2.23 -21.21
N SER A 28 16.67 -3.20 -20.30
CA SER A 28 16.56 -4.62 -20.67
C SER A 28 15.16 -4.94 -21.21
N ARG A 29 15.02 -6.01 -22.01
CA ARG A 29 13.71 -6.46 -22.53
C ARG A 29 12.68 -6.72 -21.43
N ARG A 30 13.12 -7.14 -20.24
CA ARG A 30 12.23 -7.33 -19.08
C ARG A 30 11.74 -5.99 -18.53
N GLN A 31 12.64 -5.04 -18.31
CA GLN A 31 12.29 -3.70 -17.86
C GLN A 31 11.35 -3.01 -18.85
N TYR A 32 11.63 -3.10 -20.15
CA TYR A 32 10.77 -2.53 -21.19
C TYR A 32 9.33 -3.05 -21.08
N ARG A 33 9.14 -4.37 -20.97
CA ARG A 33 7.80 -4.97 -20.85
C ARG A 33 7.05 -4.47 -19.61
N HIS A 34 7.73 -4.30 -18.48
CA HIS A 34 7.11 -3.74 -17.27
C HIS A 34 6.76 -2.26 -17.43
N LEU A 35 7.66 -1.46 -18.01
CA LEU A 35 7.40 -0.03 -18.25
C LEU A 35 6.25 0.18 -19.25
N ASP A 36 6.22 -0.63 -20.31
CA ASP A 36 5.15 -0.63 -21.31
C ASP A 36 3.80 -0.94 -20.66
N PHE A 37 3.73 -2.00 -19.86
CA PHE A 37 2.53 -2.34 -19.10
C PHE A 37 2.07 -1.21 -18.17
N ILE A 38 2.98 -0.62 -17.38
CA ILE A 38 2.64 0.50 -16.47
C ILE A 38 2.15 1.71 -17.26
N SER A 39 2.75 1.98 -18.43
CA SER A 39 2.40 3.13 -19.29
C SER A 39 0.99 3.05 -19.88
N GLN A 40 0.39 1.86 -19.94
CA GLN A 40 -1.01 1.69 -20.35
C GLN A 40 -1.99 2.31 -19.34
N PHE A 41 -1.55 2.52 -18.10
CA PHE A 41 -2.38 3.10 -17.04
C PHE A 41 -2.05 4.58 -16.80
N SER A 42 -0.77 4.92 -16.61
CA SER A 42 -0.34 6.31 -16.42
C SER A 42 1.15 6.47 -16.71
N MET A 43 1.52 7.65 -17.22
CA MET A 43 2.91 8.10 -17.36
C MET A 43 3.29 9.20 -16.36
N ASP A 44 2.34 9.73 -15.56
CA ASP A 44 2.63 10.71 -14.51
C ASP A 44 3.05 9.99 -13.23
N ILE A 45 4.35 9.70 -13.16
CA ILE A 45 4.99 9.06 -12.00
C ILE A 45 5.81 10.11 -11.26
N ARG A 46 5.58 10.25 -9.96
CA ARG A 46 6.25 11.22 -9.09
C ARG A 46 6.94 10.51 -7.94
N HIS A 47 8.21 10.85 -7.75
CA HIS A 47 8.98 10.35 -6.62
C HIS A 47 8.62 11.09 -5.33
N ILE A 48 8.31 10.36 -4.27
CA ILE A 48 8.21 10.85 -2.89
C ILE A 48 9.28 10.20 -2.02
N SER A 49 9.64 10.82 -0.89
CA SER A 49 10.56 10.15 0.04
C SER A 49 9.87 8.94 0.68
N GLY A 50 10.64 7.90 1.04
CA GLY A 50 10.07 6.75 1.76
C GLY A 50 9.39 7.14 3.08
N ARG A 51 9.87 8.21 3.74
CA ARG A 51 9.22 8.79 4.93
C ARG A 51 7.80 9.31 4.68
N ASN A 52 7.49 9.66 3.43
CA ASN A 52 6.16 10.10 3.02
C ASN A 52 5.34 8.96 2.38
N ASN A 53 5.94 7.78 2.17
CA ASN A 53 5.31 6.60 1.56
C ASN A 53 4.86 5.56 2.61
N VAL A 54 4.60 6.00 3.85
CA VAL A 54 4.34 5.12 5.01
C VAL A 54 3.19 4.17 4.76
N VAL A 55 2.09 4.64 4.15
CA VAL A 55 0.91 3.79 3.90
C VAL A 55 1.26 2.64 2.95
N ALA A 56 1.91 2.91 1.83
CA ALA A 56 2.27 1.84 0.89
C ALA A 56 3.33 0.90 1.47
N ASP A 57 4.30 1.43 2.23
CA ASP A 57 5.35 0.64 2.87
C ASP A 57 4.81 -0.26 4.01
N THR A 58 3.83 0.21 4.78
CA THR A 58 3.16 -0.62 5.79
C THR A 58 2.34 -1.74 5.16
N LEU A 59 1.61 -1.45 4.08
CA LEU A 59 0.81 -2.45 3.36
C LEU A 59 1.68 -3.49 2.64
N SER A 60 2.84 -3.09 2.10
CA SER A 60 3.76 -4.02 1.41
C SER A 60 4.47 -4.98 2.36
N LYS A 61 4.50 -4.69 3.67
CA LYS A 61 5.14 -5.49 4.72
C LYS A 61 4.20 -6.51 5.39
N THR A 62 3.00 -6.69 4.89
CA THR A 62 1.97 -7.55 5.51
C THR A 62 2.42 -9.01 5.67
N GLU A 63 3.19 -9.57 4.73
CA GLU A 63 3.74 -10.93 4.84
C GLU A 63 4.78 -11.10 5.97
N GLN A 64 5.32 -10.00 6.52
CA GLN A 64 6.25 -10.06 7.66
C GLN A 64 5.54 -10.16 9.01
N LEU A 65 4.22 -9.89 9.06
CA LEU A 65 3.45 -9.84 10.30
C LEU A 65 3.07 -11.23 10.84
N ASP A 66 3.00 -12.25 9.98
CA ASP A 66 2.59 -13.61 10.37
C ASP A 66 3.53 -14.25 11.41
N ASN A 67 4.79 -13.83 11.46
CA ASN A 67 5.80 -14.39 12.38
C ASN A 67 5.98 -13.58 13.67
N VAL A 68 5.32 -12.43 13.82
CA VAL A 68 5.61 -11.47 14.91
C VAL A 68 4.43 -11.32 15.89
N LEU A 69 3.21 -11.66 15.47
CA LEU A 69 2.01 -11.36 16.25
C LEU A 69 1.62 -12.50 17.21
N ASP A 70 1.68 -12.22 18.51
CA ASP A 70 1.10 -13.06 19.54
C ASP A 70 -0.42 -12.81 19.63
N PHE A 71 -1.18 -13.63 18.91
CA PHE A 71 -2.64 -13.52 18.84
C PHE A 71 -3.32 -13.63 20.21
N VAL A 72 -2.72 -14.36 21.16
CA VAL A 72 -3.28 -14.51 22.51
C VAL A 72 -3.14 -13.18 23.26
N LYS A 73 -1.97 -12.55 23.20
CA LYS A 73 -1.79 -11.22 23.81
C LYS A 73 -2.67 -10.16 23.17
N LEU A 74 -2.79 -10.18 21.84
CA LEU A 74 -3.66 -9.26 21.11
C LEU A 74 -5.13 -9.41 21.51
N SER A 75 -5.64 -10.65 21.61
CA SER A 75 -7.00 -10.93 22.06
C SER A 75 -7.25 -10.39 23.48
N ASN A 76 -6.35 -10.67 24.42
CA ASN A 76 -6.46 -10.18 25.79
C ASN A 76 -6.46 -8.64 25.87
N ALA A 77 -5.65 -7.98 25.04
CA ALA A 77 -5.62 -6.52 24.95
C ALA A 77 -6.96 -5.97 24.39
N GLN A 78 -7.53 -6.60 23.37
CA GLN A 78 -8.84 -6.22 22.82
C GLN A 78 -9.98 -6.40 23.83
N GLU A 79 -9.96 -7.45 24.66
CA GLU A 79 -10.98 -7.64 25.70
C GLU A 79 -10.96 -6.56 26.77
N SER A 80 -9.79 -6.01 27.08
CA SER A 80 -9.62 -4.97 28.09
C SER A 80 -9.88 -3.56 27.55
N ASP A 81 -9.74 -3.34 26.24
CA ASP A 81 -9.92 -2.05 25.56
C ASP A 81 -11.31 -1.42 25.79
N SER A 82 -11.31 -0.19 26.30
CA SER A 82 -12.52 0.60 26.56
C SER A 82 -13.13 1.19 25.29
N GLU A 83 -12.33 1.55 24.29
CA GLU A 83 -12.80 2.15 23.04
C GLU A 83 -13.60 1.11 22.26
N LEU A 84 -13.06 -0.11 22.11
CA LEU A 84 -13.76 -1.20 21.45
C LEU A 84 -15.10 -1.53 22.11
N LYS A 85 -15.16 -1.50 23.46
CA LYS A 85 -16.41 -1.69 24.22
C LYS A 85 -17.44 -0.60 23.96
N GLN A 86 -17.01 0.65 23.76
CA GLN A 86 -17.90 1.76 23.40
C GLN A 86 -18.42 1.58 21.97
N ILE A 87 -17.55 1.28 21.01
CA ILE A 87 -17.92 1.06 19.60
C ILE A 87 -18.92 -0.08 19.45
N LEU A 88 -18.76 -1.18 20.19
CA LEU A 88 -19.71 -2.30 20.21
C LEU A 88 -21.09 -1.94 20.79
N LYS A 89 -21.16 -0.94 21.67
CA LYS A 89 -22.41 -0.48 22.29
C LYS A 89 -23.11 0.58 21.46
N ASP A 90 -22.36 1.59 21.04
CA ASP A 90 -22.88 2.78 20.35
C ASP A 90 -23.18 2.48 18.88
N GLY A 91 -22.61 1.38 18.37
CA GLY A 91 -22.71 0.98 16.98
C GLY A 91 -21.72 1.74 16.11
N SER A 92 -21.25 1.07 15.06
CA SER A 92 -20.36 1.68 14.09
C SER A 92 -20.86 1.37 12.68
N ALA A 93 -20.34 2.07 11.68
CA ALA A 93 -20.61 1.74 10.27
C ALA A 93 -20.19 0.30 9.91
N LEU A 94 -19.34 -0.32 10.74
CA LEU A 94 -18.91 -1.71 10.64
C LEU A 94 -19.75 -2.59 11.59
N GLN A 95 -20.22 -3.73 11.09
CA GLN A 95 -20.88 -4.76 11.90
C GLN A 95 -19.84 -5.58 12.67
N LEU A 96 -19.43 -5.07 13.82
CA LEU A 96 -18.46 -5.75 14.68
C LEU A 96 -19.17 -6.82 15.53
N GLN A 97 -18.64 -8.04 15.51
CA GLN A 97 -19.11 -9.16 16.34
C GLN A 97 -17.91 -9.81 17.03
N LYS A 98 -18.11 -10.26 18.28
CA LYS A 98 -17.11 -11.07 18.97
C LYS A 98 -17.15 -12.48 18.33
N ILE A 99 -16.00 -12.93 17.84
CA ILE A 99 -15.80 -14.27 17.25
C ILE A 99 -15.49 -15.26 18.39
#